data_AF-A0A356P4T9-F1
#
_entry.id   AF-A0A356P4T9-F1
#
_cell.length_a   1.000
_cell.length_b   1.000
_cell.length_c   1.000
_cell.angle_alpha   90.00
_cell.angle_beta   90.00
_cell.angle_gamma   90.00
#
_symmetry.space_group_name_H-M   'P 1'
#
loop_
_entity.id
_entity.type
_entity.pdbx_description
1 polymer ?
#
loop_
_entity_poly.entity_id
_entity_poly.type
_entity_poly.pdbx_seq_one_letter_code
_entity_poly.pdbx_strand_id
1 'polypeptide(L)'
;MLPLDQHDLLRNSGLIKTLTVYFECNGNLKQVSKELYTHYNTILYRMERIEEITGLNMKASEHRLNLQIGLKIRYILKQKDML
;
A
#
# COMPACT_ATOMS: atom_id res chain seq x y z
N MET A 1 -0.50 9.10 7.04
CA MET A 1 -1.10 7.87 6.46
C MET A 1 -2.48 7.52 7.02
N LEU A 2 -3.11 8.40 7.82
CA LEU A 2 -4.43 8.20 8.43
C LEU A 2 -5.55 7.69 7.48
N PRO A 3 -5.65 8.13 6.21
CA PRO A 3 -6.78 7.72 5.35
C PRO A 3 -6.77 6.24 4.99
N LEU A 4 -5.61 5.67 4.66
CA LEU A 4 -5.49 4.24 4.34
C LEU A 4 -5.63 3.38 5.59
N ASP A 5 -5.10 3.84 6.72
CA ASP A 5 -5.23 3.13 8.00
C ASP A 5 -6.69 3.05 8.46
N GLN A 6 -7.44 4.15 8.36
CA GLN A 6 -8.88 4.17 8.66
C GLN A 6 -9.66 3.24 7.72
N HIS A 7 -9.31 3.21 6.44
CA HIS A 7 -9.99 2.35 5.47
C HIS A 7 -9.70 0.86 5.70
N ASP A 8 -8.44 0.49 5.98
CA ASP A 8 -8.05 -0.91 6.24
C ASP A 8 -8.59 -1.42 7.58
N LEU A 9 -8.67 -0.58 8.62
CA LEU A 9 -9.26 -0.93 9.92
C LEU A 9 -10.76 -1.28 9.84
N LEU A 10 -11.50 -0.62 8.95
CA LEU A 10 -12.95 -0.80 8.85
C LEU A 10 -13.37 -1.94 7.89
N ARG A 11 -12.54 -2.27 6.90
CA ARG A 11 -12.93 -3.17 5.80
C ARG A 11 -12.00 -4.37 5.58
N ASN A 12 -10.91 -4.48 6.34
CA ASN A 12 -9.87 -5.49 6.15
C ASN A 12 -9.43 -5.60 4.67
N SER A 13 -9.33 -4.44 3.99
CA SER A 13 -9.20 -4.37 2.53
C SER A 13 -7.84 -4.81 2.00
N GLY A 14 -6.84 -4.93 2.89
CA GLY A 14 -5.48 -5.37 2.56
C GLY A 14 -4.69 -4.34 1.76
N LEU A 15 -5.08 -3.07 1.76
CA LEU A 15 -4.47 -2.01 0.94
C LEU A 15 -3.06 -1.70 1.40
N ILE A 16 -2.84 -1.54 2.71
CA ILE A 16 -1.51 -1.29 3.26
C ILE A 16 -0.59 -2.48 2.95
N LYS A 17 -1.07 -3.71 3.15
CA LYS A 17 -0.29 -4.92 2.82
C LYS A 17 0.05 -4.98 1.33
N THR A 18 -0.91 -4.70 0.45
CA THR A 18 -0.68 -4.66 -0.99
C THR A 18 0.33 -3.59 -1.39
N LEU A 19 0.26 -2.39 -0.80
CA LEU A 19 1.21 -1.32 -1.09
C LEU A 19 2.62 -1.63 -0.58
N THR A 20 2.75 -2.24 0.59
CA THR A 20 4.04 -2.70 1.12
C THR A 20 4.69 -3.70 0.17
N VAL A 21 3.97 -4.77 -0.19
CA VAL A 21 4.50 -5.81 -1.10
C VAL A 21 4.75 -5.25 -2.50
N TYR A 22 3.97 -4.28 -2.95
CA TYR A 22 4.23 -3.56 -4.21
C TYR A 22 5.64 -2.95 -4.23
N PHE A 23 6.05 -2.27 -3.16
CA PHE A 23 7.40 -1.69 -3.09
C PHE A 23 8.49 -2.75 -2.93
N GLU A 24 8.23 -3.83 -2.20
CA GLU A 24 9.17 -4.97 -2.08
C GLU A 24 9.38 -5.67 -3.42
N CYS A 25 8.34 -5.75 -4.26
CA CYS A 25 8.39 -6.31 -5.61
C CYS A 25 8.85 -5.30 -6.68
N ASN A 26 9.42 -4.15 -6.29
CA ASN A 26 9.84 -3.08 -7.20
C ASN A 26 8.75 -2.65 -8.20
N GLY A 27 7.50 -2.66 -7.77
CA GLY A 27 6.33 -2.29 -8.56
C GLY A 27 5.78 -3.37 -9.51
N ASN A 28 6.31 -4.60 -9.46
CA ASN A 28 5.83 -5.70 -10.30
C ASN A 28 4.51 -6.29 -9.78
N LEU A 29 3.38 -5.83 -10.31
CA LEU A 29 2.04 -6.27 -9.90
C LEU A 29 1.78 -7.77 -10.08
N LYS A 30 2.41 -8.43 -11.06
CA LYS A 30 2.30 -9.90 -11.21
C LYS A 30 3.01 -10.63 -10.09
N GLN A 31 4.15 -10.11 -9.63
CA GLN A 31 4.86 -10.66 -8.49
C GLN A 31 4.08 -10.41 -7.20
N VAL A 32 3.52 -9.21 -7.00
CA VAL A 32 2.64 -8.89 -5.86
C VAL A 32 1.47 -9.87 -5.76
N SER A 33 0.83 -10.19 -6.89
CA SER A 33 -0.26 -11.17 -6.95
C SER A 33 0.17 -12.56 -6.46
N LYS A 34 1.38 -12.99 -6.82
CA LYS A 34 1.95 -14.27 -6.36
C LYS A 34 2.28 -14.24 -4.86
N GLU A 35 2.99 -13.21 -4.40
CA GLU A 35 3.39 -13.06 -2.98
C GLU A 35 2.20 -12.96 -2.03
N LEU A 36 1.10 -12.35 -2.49
CA LEU A 36 -0.12 -12.21 -1.69
C LEU A 36 -1.14 -13.33 -1.91
N TYR A 37 -0.83 -14.34 -2.72
CA TYR A 37 -1.77 -15.41 -3.12
C TYR A 37 -3.15 -14.85 -3.52
N THR A 38 -3.13 -13.71 -4.21
CA THR A 38 -4.33 -12.92 -4.52
C THR A 38 -4.40 -12.72 -6.03
N HIS A 39 -5.60 -12.84 -6.61
CA HIS A 39 -5.77 -12.68 -8.05
C HIS A 39 -5.28 -11.31 -8.56
N TYR A 40 -4.65 -11.28 -9.74
CA TYR A 40 -4.05 -10.07 -10.32
C TYR A 40 -5.03 -8.89 -10.42
N ASN A 41 -6.28 -9.13 -10.85
CA ASN A 41 -7.29 -8.08 -10.95
C ASN A 41 -7.65 -7.48 -9.59
N THR A 42 -7.61 -8.28 -8.52
CA THR A 42 -7.83 -7.77 -7.16
C THR A 42 -6.67 -6.88 -6.73
N ILE A 43 -5.43 -7.21 -7.11
CA ILE A 43 -4.27 -6.32 -6.89
C ILE A 43 -4.44 -5.01 -7.64
N LEU A 44 -4.82 -5.04 -8.92
CA LEU A 44 -5.10 -3.82 -9.69
C LEU A 44 -6.16 -2.94 -9.02
N TYR A 45 -7.30 -3.52 -8.65
CA TYR A 45 -8.36 -2.81 -7.95
C TYR A 45 -7.86 -2.19 -6.64
N ARG A 46 -7.05 -2.90 -5.86
CA ARG A 46 -6.46 -2.36 -4.63
C ARG A 46 -5.53 -1.18 -4.92
N MET A 47 -4.74 -1.25 -5.99
CA MET A 47 -3.87 -0.14 -6.40
C MET A 47 -4.68 1.08 -6.82
N GLU A 48 -5.71 0.91 -7.65
CA GLU A 48 -6.64 1.99 -8.04
C GLU A 48 -7.27 2.61 -6.79
N ARG A 49 -7.72 1.79 -5.85
CA ARG A 49 -8.32 2.25 -4.60
C ARG A 49 -7.32 3.03 -3.74
N ILE A 50 -6.04 2.66 -3.73
CA ILE A 50 -4.98 3.41 -3.06
C ILE A 50 -4.82 4.80 -3.70
N GLU A 51 -4.79 4.88 -5.03
CA GLU A 51 -4.73 6.17 -5.74
C GLU A 51 -5.93 7.06 -5.41
N GLU A 52 -7.15 6.50 -5.41
CA GLU A 52 -8.37 7.23 -5.06
C GLU A 52 -8.35 7.78 -3.62
N ILE A 53 -7.96 6.96 -2.65
CA ILE A 53 -7.97 7.34 -1.23
C ILE A 53 -6.88 8.38 -0.94
N THR A 54 -5.73 8.25 -1.58
CA THR A 54 -4.57 9.10 -1.29
C THR A 54 -4.50 10.34 -2.17
N GLY A 55 -5.18 10.34 -3.32
CA GLY A 55 -5.02 11.36 -4.36
C GLY A 55 -3.67 11.28 -5.08
N LEU A 56 -2.87 10.23 -4.84
CA LEU A 56 -1.52 10.09 -5.36
C LEU A 56 -1.47 9.13 -6.54
N ASN A 57 -1.03 9.65 -7.69
CA ASN A 57 -0.79 8.88 -8.92
C ASN A 57 0.48 8.01 -8.87
N MET A 58 0.34 6.68 -8.95
CA MET A 58 1.42 5.69 -8.94
C MET A 58 2.31 5.73 -10.19
N LYS A 59 1.91 6.40 -11.27
CA LYS A 59 2.78 6.62 -12.44
C LYS A 59 3.80 7.73 -12.19
N ALA A 60 3.53 8.68 -11.28
CA ALA A 60 4.48 9.72 -10.91
C ALA A 60 5.52 9.21 -9.90
N SER A 61 6.81 9.39 -10.18
CA SER A 61 7.90 8.94 -9.31
C SER A 61 7.87 9.59 -7.94
N GLU A 62 7.60 10.89 -7.89
CA GLU A 62 7.50 11.66 -6.65
C GLU A 62 6.40 11.13 -5.73
N HIS A 63 5.25 10.79 -6.29
CA HIS A 63 4.13 10.24 -5.54
C HIS A 63 4.43 8.84 -5.00
N ARG A 64 5.11 7.99 -5.79
CA ARG A 64 5.58 6.68 -5.32
C ARG A 64 6.55 6.84 -4.14
N LEU A 65 7.49 7.79 -4.24
CA LEU A 65 8.43 8.08 -3.15
C LEU A 65 7.70 8.52 -1.87
N ASN A 66 6.75 9.45 -1.99
CA ASN A 66 5.94 9.93 -0.87
C ASN A 66 5.17 8.79 -0.18
N LEU A 67 4.57 7.89 -0.96
CA LEU A 67 3.88 6.71 -0.41
C LEU A 67 4.85 5.76 0.31
N GLN A 68 6.03 5.51 -0.27
CA GLN A 68 7.03 4.62 0.31
C GLN A 68 7.59 5.19 1.63
N ILE A 69 7.89 6.49 1.68
CA ILE A 69 8.30 7.18 2.91
C ILE A 69 7.18 7.12 3.95
N GLY A 70 5.93 7.39 3.54
CA GLY A 70 4.77 7.30 4.41
C GLY A 70 4.63 5.92 5.07
N LEU A 71 4.82 4.83 4.31
CA LEU A 71 4.82 3.46 4.83
C LEU A 71 5.94 3.22 5.86
N LYS A 72 7.16 3.70 5.58
CA LYS A 72 8.30 3.53 6.50
C LYS A 72 8.09 4.30 7.81
N ILE A 73 7.65 5.55 7.74
CA ILE A 73 7.30 6.35 8.93
C ILE A 73 6.24 5.63 9.74
N ARG A 74 5.18 5.15 9.08
CA ARG A 74 4.12 4.38 9.72
C ARG A 74 4.65 3.17 10.49
N TYR A 75 5.54 2.39 9.87
CA TYR A 75 6.14 1.20 10.49
C TYR A 75 6.97 1.55 11.73
N ILE A 76 7.74 2.63 11.68
CA ILE A 76 8.54 3.13 12.81
C ILE A 76 7.62 3.57 13.97
N LEU A 77 6.56 4.34 13.66
CA LEU A 77 5.63 4.82 14.69
C LEU A 77 4.91 3.65 15.38
N LYS A 78 4.44 2.65 14.62
CA LYS A 78 3.81 1.46 15.20
C LYS A 78 4.74 0.64 16.10
N GLN A 79 6.03 0.56 15.78
CA GLN A 79 7.00 -0.12 16.67
C GLN A 79 7.19 0.63 17.98
N LYS A 80 7.14 1.97 17.94
CA LYS A 80 7.28 2.79 19.13
C LYS A 80 6.09 2.67 20.08
N ASP A 81 4.88 2.43 19.55
CA ASP A 81 3.67 2.19 20.36
C ASP A 81 3.63 0.76 20.97
N MET A 82 4.52 -0.14 20.56
CA MET A 82 4.65 -1.51 21.11
C MET A 82 5.75 -1.63 22.19
N LEU A 83 6.44 -0.53 22.51
CA LEU A 83 7.45 -0.39 23.57
C LEU A 83 6.86 0.43 24.72
#